data_AF-A0A943JY72-F1
#
_entry.id   AF-A0A943JY72-F1
#
_cell.length_a   1.000
_cell.length_b   1.000
_cell.length_c   1.000
_cell.angle_alpha   90.00
_cell.angle_beta   90.00
_cell.angle_gamma   90.00
#
_symmetry.space_group_name_H-M   'P 1'
#
loop_
_entity.id
_entity.type
_entity.pdbx_description
1 polymer ?
#
loop_
_entity_poly.entity_id
_entity_poly.type
_entity_poly.pdbx_seq_one_letter_code
_entity_poly.pdbx_strand_id
1 'polypeptide(L)'
;MGKSLNDLGHELKKVIIDANTGVTQNFPPEKYNNLKLSMDVVKEPTPHVKISIGISEATYNINTQEKMDGSLGQNERYIDRWFNKPNVVGSLKECWKRRIDNRGKITEVQE
;
A
#
# COMPACT_ATOMS: atom_id res chain seq x y z
N MET A 1 12.43 14.08 5.20
CA MET A 1 11.64 13.20 6.10
C MET A 1 10.99 12.13 5.22
N GLY A 2 11.38 10.86 5.36
CA GLY A 2 10.87 9.81 4.44
C GLY A 2 9.43 9.42 4.81
N LYS A 3 8.57 9.28 3.79
CA LYS A 3 7.14 8.97 3.94
C LYS A 3 6.93 7.64 4.67
N SER A 4 6.00 7.62 5.62
CA SER A 4 5.60 6.41 6.34
C SER A 4 4.56 5.61 5.53
N LEU A 5 4.40 4.32 5.83
CA LEU A 5 3.34 3.48 5.23
C LEU A 5 1.94 4.13 5.34
N ASN A 6 1.66 4.79 6.46
CA ASN A 6 0.38 5.47 6.64
C ASN A 6 0.20 6.68 5.70
N ASP A 7 1.29 7.42 5.44
CA ASP A 7 1.29 8.55 4.49
C ASP A 7 1.10 8.05 3.06
N LEU A 8 1.77 6.96 2.71
CA LEU A 8 1.60 6.24 1.45
C LEU A 8 0.15 5.74 1.26
N GLY A 9 -0.52 5.32 2.35
CA GLY A 9 -1.92 4.89 2.33
C GLY A 9 -2.88 6.04 2.11
N HIS A 10 -2.61 7.19 2.75
CA HIS A 10 -3.34 8.43 2.48
C HIS A 10 -3.15 8.94 1.05
N GLU A 11 -1.95 8.85 0.49
CA GLU A 11 -1.68 9.18 -0.92
C GLU A 11 -2.46 8.25 -1.87
N LEU A 12 -2.46 6.95 -1.61
CA LEU A 12 -3.24 5.99 -2.38
C LEU A 12 -4.73 6.31 -2.30
N LYS A 13 -5.26 6.54 -1.10
CA LYS A 13 -6.65 6.97 -0.90
C LYS A 13 -6.97 8.23 -1.70
N LYS A 14 -6.09 9.24 -1.69
CA LYS A 14 -6.26 10.46 -2.50
C LYS A 14 -6.30 10.15 -4.00
N VAL A 15 -5.43 9.28 -4.51
CA VAL A 15 -5.43 8.88 -5.92
C VAL A 15 -6.75 8.23 -6.32
N ILE A 16 -7.28 7.35 -5.46
CA ILE A 16 -8.56 6.70 -5.71
C ILE A 16 -9.69 7.74 -5.70
N ILE A 17 -9.75 8.63 -4.70
CA ILE A 17 -10.77 9.68 -4.62
C ILE A 17 -10.69 10.59 -5.84
N ASP A 18 -9.51 11.13 -6.14
CA ASP A 18 -9.23 12.01 -7.28
C ASP A 18 -9.64 11.38 -8.61
N ALA A 19 -9.29 10.11 -8.83
CA ALA A 19 -9.67 9.36 -10.02
C ALA A 19 -11.19 9.16 -10.17
N ASN A 20 -11.95 9.25 -9.08
CA ASN A 20 -13.40 9.17 -9.07
C ASN A 20 -14.08 10.54 -8.88
N THR A 21 -13.32 11.62 -8.77
CA THR A 21 -13.86 12.96 -8.56
C THR A 21 -14.38 13.46 -9.91
N GLY A 22 -15.70 13.35 -10.11
CA GLY A 22 -16.36 13.62 -11.40
C GLY A 22 -17.12 12.42 -11.98
N VAL A 23 -17.02 11.23 -11.37
CA VAL A 23 -17.87 10.08 -11.73
C VAL A 23 -19.16 10.19 -10.91
N THR A 24 -20.22 10.67 -11.55
CA THR A 24 -21.52 10.86 -10.93
C THR A 24 -22.06 9.51 -10.44
N GLN A 25 -22.31 9.43 -9.12
CA GLN A 25 -23.35 8.64 -8.43
C GLN A 25 -23.00 7.41 -7.58
N ASN A 26 -21.79 6.83 -7.54
CA ASN A 26 -21.62 5.67 -6.62
C ASN A 26 -20.19 5.35 -6.14
N PHE A 27 -19.37 6.36 -5.86
CA PHE A 27 -18.09 6.15 -5.20
C PHE A 27 -18.22 6.41 -3.70
N PRO A 28 -18.27 5.37 -2.84
CA PRO A 28 -18.26 5.55 -1.39
C PRO A 28 -16.82 5.77 -0.90
N PRO A 29 -16.38 7.01 -0.61
CA PRO A 29 -15.03 7.27 -0.12
C PRO A 29 -14.75 6.58 1.22
N GLU A 30 -15.82 6.27 1.98
CA GLU A 30 -15.78 5.59 3.27
C GLU A 30 -15.21 4.17 3.17
N LYS A 31 -15.35 3.47 2.03
CA LYS A 31 -14.77 2.13 1.83
C LYS A 31 -13.24 2.14 1.94
N TYR A 32 -12.61 3.28 1.68
CA TYR A 32 -11.17 3.46 1.74
C TYR A 32 -10.68 4.04 3.07
N ASN A 33 -11.57 4.29 4.05
CA ASN A 33 -11.13 4.61 5.42
C ASN A 33 -10.40 3.44 6.08
N ASN A 34 -10.74 2.21 5.71
CA ASN A 34 -10.09 1.01 6.22
C ASN A 34 -8.86 0.59 5.38
N LEU A 35 -8.35 1.47 4.52
CA LEU A 35 -7.17 1.18 3.72
C LEU A 35 -5.95 1.06 4.64
N LYS A 36 -5.31 -0.11 4.60
CA LYS A 36 -4.08 -0.38 5.35
C LYS A 36 -2.99 -0.89 4.42
N LEU A 37 -1.78 -0.41 4.66
CA LEU A 37 -0.57 -0.87 4.00
C LEU A 37 0.30 -1.60 5.03
N SER A 38 0.60 -2.85 4.73
CA SER A 38 1.42 -3.74 5.55
C SER A 38 2.59 -4.27 4.73
N MET A 39 3.67 -4.65 5.41
CA MET A 39 4.86 -5.23 4.78
C MET A 39 5.38 -6.34 5.69
N ASP A 40 5.41 -7.57 5.19
CA ASP A 40 5.82 -8.74 5.95
C ASP A 40 7.28 -9.11 5.69
N VAL A 41 8.19 -8.23 6.14
CA VAL A 41 9.65 -8.44 6.01
C VAL A 41 10.17 -9.70 6.71
N VAL A 42 9.38 -10.30 7.63
CA VAL A 42 9.74 -11.49 8.40
C VAL A 42 9.46 -12.76 7.61
N LYS A 43 8.30 -12.82 6.94
CA LYS A 43 7.82 -13.99 6.21
C LYS A 43 8.42 -14.09 4.81
N GLU A 44 8.63 -12.96 4.13
CA GLU A 44 9.23 -12.96 2.80
C GLU A 44 10.48 -12.09 2.72
N PRO A 45 11.58 -12.61 2.14
CA PRO A 45 12.78 -11.83 1.89
C PRO A 45 12.60 -10.81 0.75
N THR A 46 11.60 -11.03 -0.11
CA THR A 46 11.31 -10.20 -1.26
C THR A 46 10.56 -8.94 -0.85
N PRO A 47 10.97 -7.74 -1.30
CA PRO A 47 10.28 -6.50 -0.98
C PRO A 47 8.89 -6.48 -1.59
N HIS A 48 7.88 -6.61 -0.75
CA HIS A 48 6.48 -6.59 -1.11
C HIS A 48 5.71 -5.62 -0.23
N VAL A 49 4.57 -5.18 -0.71
CA VAL A 49 3.61 -4.36 0.02
C VAL A 49 2.24 -5.00 -0.09
N LYS A 50 1.63 -5.25 1.06
CA LYS A 50 0.28 -5.76 1.20
C LYS A 50 -0.66 -4.60 1.39
N ILE A 51 -1.63 -4.49 0.50
CA ILE A 51 -2.64 -3.43 0.46
C ILE A 51 -3.97 -4.10 0.79
N SER A 52 -4.56 -3.70 1.91
CA SER A 52 -5.87 -4.20 2.36
C SER A 52 -6.87 -3.06 2.29
N ILE A 53 -7.97 -3.24 1.55
CA ILE A 53 -9.06 -2.27 1.39
C ILE A 53 -10.37 -2.97 1.79
N GLY A 54 -10.83 -2.72 3.02
CA GLY A 54 -12.02 -3.39 3.55
C GLY A 54 -11.79 -4.89 3.71
N ILE A 55 -12.55 -5.72 2.98
CA ILE A 55 -12.42 -7.18 2.97
C ILE A 55 -11.45 -7.70 1.89
N SER A 56 -11.04 -6.84 0.97
CA SER A 56 -10.18 -7.22 -0.15
C SER A 56 -8.73 -6.92 0.21
N GLU A 57 -7.84 -7.82 -0.19
CA GLU A 57 -6.41 -7.70 0.05
C GLU A 57 -5.63 -8.14 -1.19
N ALA A 58 -4.55 -7.43 -1.49
CA ALA A 58 -3.59 -7.86 -2.49
C ALA A 58 -2.17 -7.48 -2.08
N THR A 59 -1.23 -8.32 -2.49
CA THR A 59 0.20 -8.19 -2.25
C THR A 59 0.88 -7.86 -3.57
N TYR A 60 1.68 -6.79 -3.58
CA TYR A 60 2.41 -6.33 -4.74
C TYR A 60 3.91 -6.32 -4.47
N ASN A 61 4.69 -6.70 -5.46
CA ASN A 61 6.14 -6.63 -5.41
C ASN A 61 6.59 -5.18 -5.60
N ILE A 62 7.42 -4.65 -4.69
CA ILE A 62 7.91 -3.26 -4.78
C ILE A 62 8.97 -3.12 -5.88
N ASN A 63 9.70 -4.19 -6.22
CA ASN A 63 10.73 -4.14 -7.25
C ASN A 63 10.15 -4.22 -8.66
N THR A 64 9.26 -5.19 -8.90
CA THR A 64 8.67 -5.40 -10.24
C THR A 64 7.37 -4.64 -10.43
N GLN A 65 6.76 -4.13 -9.34
CA GLN A 65 5.43 -3.51 -9.32
C GLN A 65 4.31 -4.47 -9.73
N GLU A 66 4.62 -5.76 -9.83
CA GLU A 66 3.65 -6.79 -10.19
C GLU A 66 2.89 -7.29 -8.97
N LYS A 67 1.64 -7.67 -9.19
CA LYS A 67 0.84 -8.34 -8.16
C LYS A 67 1.39 -9.74 -7.92
N MET A 68 1.72 -10.05 -6.68
CA MET A 68 2.15 -11.39 -6.28
C MET A 68 0.98 -12.25 -5.80
N ASP A 69 0.09 -11.69 -4.99
CA ASP A 69 -0.98 -12.46 -4.35
C ASP A 69 -2.24 -11.62 -4.11
N GLY A 70 -3.40 -12.27 -4.00
CA GLY A 70 -4.68 -11.62 -3.74
C GLY A 70 -5.28 -10.84 -4.93
N SER A 71 -6.35 -10.09 -4.65
CA SER A 71 -7.01 -9.23 -5.62
C SER A 71 -7.85 -8.16 -4.92
N LEU A 72 -7.77 -6.94 -5.46
CA LEU A 72 -8.59 -5.82 -5.04
C LEU A 72 -9.71 -5.52 -6.06
N GLY A 73 -9.90 -6.40 -7.05
CA GLY A 73 -10.86 -6.28 -8.13
C GLY A 73 -10.71 -4.98 -8.91
N GLN A 74 -11.78 -4.19 -8.98
CA GLN A 74 -11.76 -2.90 -9.71
C GLN A 74 -10.77 -1.89 -9.10
N ASN A 75 -10.32 -2.08 -7.86
CA ASN A 75 -9.37 -1.15 -7.23
C ASN A 75 -7.93 -1.34 -7.69
N GLU A 76 -7.60 -2.48 -8.31
CA GLU A 76 -6.25 -2.77 -8.80
C GLU A 76 -5.76 -1.71 -9.79
N ARG A 77 -6.66 -1.14 -10.61
CA ARG A 77 -6.34 -0.05 -11.55
C ARG A 77 -5.80 1.20 -10.86
N TYR A 78 -6.26 1.49 -9.64
CA TYR A 78 -5.78 2.64 -8.88
C TYR A 78 -4.45 2.34 -8.20
N ILE A 79 -4.22 1.08 -7.82
CA ILE A 79 -2.94 0.64 -7.29
C ILE A 79 -1.86 0.79 -8.35
N ASP A 80 -2.13 0.35 -9.58
CA ASP A 80 -1.23 0.53 -10.72
C ASP A 80 -0.91 2.02 -10.97
N ARG A 81 -1.95 2.87 -11.00
CA ARG A 81 -1.81 4.32 -11.15
C ARG A 81 -0.99 4.96 -10.02
N TRP A 82 -1.13 4.44 -8.80
CA TRP A 82 -0.37 4.89 -7.65
C TRP A 82 1.09 4.44 -7.70
N PHE A 83 1.36 3.20 -8.13
CA PHE A 83 2.72 2.71 -8.37
C PHE A 83 3.44 3.50 -9.47
N ASN A 84 2.71 3.98 -10.47
CA ASN A 84 3.23 4.82 -11.54
C ASN A 84 3.57 6.25 -11.07
N LYS A 85 3.13 6.68 -9.87
CA LYS A 85 3.49 8.01 -9.37
C LYS A 85 4.99 8.09 -9.04
N PRO A 86 5.67 9.18 -9.46
CA PRO A 86 7.05 9.41 -9.06
C PRO A 86 7.12 9.52 -7.54
N ASN A 87 8.13 8.90 -6.94
CA ASN A 87 8.41 8.84 -5.50
C ASN A 87 7.64 7.79 -4.67
N VAL A 88 6.62 7.12 -5.19
CA VAL A 88 5.90 6.07 -4.43
C VAL A 88 6.78 4.84 -4.22
N VAL A 89 7.32 4.29 -5.30
CA VAL A 89 8.23 3.11 -5.25
C VAL A 89 9.46 3.40 -4.39
N GLY A 90 10.05 4.59 -4.53
CA GLY A 90 11.20 5.00 -3.72
C GLY A 90 10.87 5.02 -2.22
N SER A 91 9.74 5.61 -1.86
CA SER A 91 9.26 5.65 -0.47
C SER A 91 8.94 4.25 0.07
N LEU A 92 8.35 3.37 -0.75
CA LEU A 92 8.08 1.97 -0.38
C LEU A 92 9.38 1.21 -0.12
N LYS A 93 10.39 1.37 -0.99
CA LYS A 93 11.72 0.77 -0.81
C LYS A 93 12.42 1.30 0.44
N GLU A 94 12.34 2.60 0.70
CA GLU A 94 12.87 3.18 1.95
C GLU A 94 12.16 2.62 3.18
N CYS A 95 10.83 2.49 3.16
CA CYS A 95 10.07 1.95 4.28
C CYS A 95 10.40 0.47 4.51
N TRP A 96 10.51 -0.30 3.44
CA TRP A 96 10.95 -1.69 3.48
C TRP A 96 12.36 -1.81 4.07
N LYS A 97 13.31 -0.99 3.61
CA LYS A 97 14.68 -0.96 4.15
C LYS A 97 14.70 -0.59 5.63
N ARG A 98 13.90 0.39 6.05
CA ARG A 98 13.75 0.74 7.48
C ARG A 98 13.16 -0.41 8.29
N ARG A 99 12.20 -1.17 7.75
CA ARG A 99 11.61 -2.34 8.41
C ARG A 99 12.60 -3.50 8.50
N ILE A 100 13.41 -3.75 7.48
CA ILE A 100 14.52 -4.72 7.52
C ILE A 100 15.56 -4.30 8.56
N ASP A 101 15.97 -3.03 8.56
CA ASP A 101 16.92 -2.50 9.54
C ASP A 101 16.36 -2.63 10.98
N ASN A 102 15.06 -2.42 11.15
CA ASN A 102 14.35 -2.65 12.40
C ASN A 102 13.97 -4.12 12.67
N ARG A 103 14.24 -5.11 11.79
CA ARG A 103 13.94 -6.54 12.08
C ARG A 103 14.63 -7.02 13.35
N GLY A 104 15.76 -6.42 13.73
CA GLY A 104 16.47 -6.70 14.98
C GLY A 104 15.91 -6.01 16.23
N LYS A 105 14.88 -5.15 16.09
CA LYS A 105 14.32 -4.32 17.17
C LYS A 105 12.82 -4.52 17.41
N ILE A 106 12.11 -5.27 16.56
CA ILE A 106 10.67 -5.54 16.70
C ILE A 106 10.50 -6.93 17.34
N THR A 107 11.00 -7.08 18.56
CA THR A 107 10.36 -7.93 19.57
C THR A 107 9.70 -6.96 20.53
N GLU A 108 8.41 -7.16 20.80
CA GLU A 108 7.59 -6.35 21.73
C GLU A 108 7.20 -4.96 21.22
N VAL A 109 5.94 -4.81 20.79
CA VAL A 109 4.83 -4.52 21.72
C VAL A 109 3.50 -4.57 20.96
N GLN A 110 2.74 -5.64 21.20
CA GLN A 110 1.29 -5.61 21.11
C GLN A 110 0.80 -5.85 22.54
N GLU A 111 0.26 -4.81 23.16
CA GLU A 111 -0.76 -4.91 24.22
C GLU A 111 -1.83 -3.86 23.92
#